data_AF-A0A958K4E7-F1
#
_entry.id   AF-A0A958K4E7-F1
#
_cell.length_a   1.000
_cell.length_b   1.000
_cell.length_c   1.000
_cell.angle_alpha   90.00
_cell.angle_beta   90.00
_cell.angle_gamma   90.00
#
_symmetry.space_group_name_H-M   'P 1'
#
loop_
_entity.id
_entity.type
_entity.pdbx_description
1 polymer ?
#
loop_
_entity_poly.entity_id
_entity_poly.type
_entity_poly.pdbx_seq_one_letter_code
_entity_poly.pdbx_strand_id
1 'polypeptide(L)'
;MTEVRVFDLEDALERVGDDAELLVELFDMFMEDCDSNLALIRQGVASKDQEIIERTAHSMKSAVGNLGGMKAHAAAYAVECAGREGNEEVYQSVVDVFDSEIQAFKQAFEQYRKSV
;
A
#
# COMPACT_ATOMS: atom_id res chain seq x y z
N MET A 1 21.13 -0.76 8.87
CA MET A 1 19.66 -0.94 8.82
C MET A 1 19.15 0.20 7.98
N THR A 2 18.76 -0.07 6.74
CA THR A 2 18.25 0.97 5.83
C THR A 2 16.89 1.40 6.35
N GLU A 3 16.70 2.69 6.60
CA GLU A 3 15.43 3.25 7.03
C GLU A 3 14.40 3.03 5.91
N VAL A 4 13.28 2.37 6.21
CA VAL A 4 12.22 2.14 5.23
C VAL A 4 11.55 3.49 4.93
N ARG A 5 11.64 3.93 3.68
CA ARG A 5 11.13 5.23 3.23
C ARG A 5 9.62 5.18 3.02
N VAL A 6 8.95 6.31 3.26
CA VAL A 6 7.53 6.49 2.92
C VAL A 6 7.34 6.41 1.41
N PHE A 7 8.23 7.05 0.66
CA PHE A 7 8.28 7.02 -0.79
C PHE A 7 9.75 6.94 -1.23
N ASP A 8 10.11 5.86 -1.92
CA ASP A 8 11.42 5.68 -2.55
C ASP A 8 11.35 6.06 -4.03
N LEU A 9 11.43 7.37 -4.30
CA LEU A 9 11.26 7.93 -5.65
C LEU A 9 12.31 7.41 -6.64
N GLU A 10 13.55 7.23 -6.21
CA GLU A 10 14.65 6.77 -7.06
C GLU A 10 14.36 5.36 -7.61
N ASP A 11 14.01 4.44 -6.72
CA ASP A 11 13.65 3.06 -7.05
C ASP A 11 12.32 2.98 -7.84
N ALA A 12 11.36 3.88 -7.56
CA ALA A 12 10.13 3.98 -8.34
C ALA A 12 10.39 4.45 -9.79
N LEU A 13 11.23 5.47 -9.98
CA LEU A 13 11.61 5.99 -11.31
C LEU A 13 12.42 4.96 -12.10
N GLU A 14 13.35 4.26 -11.47
CA GLU A 14 14.14 3.21 -12.13
C GLU A 14 13.22 2.12 -12.73
N ARG A 15 12.14 1.74 -12.03
CA ARG A 15 11.16 0.74 -12.51
C ARG A 15 10.37 1.17 -13.74
N VAL A 16 10.16 2.47 -13.91
CA VAL A 16 9.44 3.03 -15.06
C VAL A 16 10.40 3.57 -16.13
N GLY A 17 11.71 3.34 -16.00
CA GLY A 17 12.71 3.80 -16.96
C GLY A 17 12.89 5.32 -16.96
N ASP A 18 12.86 5.94 -15.78
CA ASP A 18 12.95 7.39 -15.55
C ASP A 18 11.78 8.20 -16.15
N ASP A 19 10.69 7.53 -16.53
CA ASP A 19 9.47 8.17 -17.06
C ASP A 19 8.54 8.65 -15.93
N ALA A 20 8.69 9.93 -15.56
CA ALA A 20 7.89 10.56 -14.52
C ALA A 20 6.39 10.63 -14.87
N GLU A 21 6.02 10.78 -16.15
CA GLU A 21 4.62 10.83 -16.58
C GLU A 21 3.98 9.45 -16.38
N LEU A 22 4.68 8.39 -16.79
CA LEU A 22 4.23 7.02 -16.56
C LEU A 22 4.08 6.70 -15.07
N LEU A 23 5.00 7.15 -14.21
CA LEU A 23 4.88 6.95 -12.77
C LEU A 23 3.61 7.61 -12.20
N VAL A 24 3.26 8.81 -12.67
CA VAL A 24 2.03 9.51 -12.28
C VAL A 24 0.79 8.76 -12.77
N GLU A 25 0.79 8.26 -14.01
CA GLU A 25 -0.32 7.46 -14.55
C GLU A 25 -0.54 6.17 -13.74
N LEU A 26 0.53 5.45 -13.39
CA LEU A 26 0.46 4.25 -12.56
C LEU A 26 -0.08 4.57 -11.15
N PHE A 27 0.31 5.70 -10.58
CA PHE A 27 -0.20 6.14 -9.28
C PHE A 27 -1.69 6.51 -9.35
N ASP A 28 -2.12 7.23 -10.39
CA ASP A 28 -3.52 7.59 -10.57
C ASP A 28 -4.39 6.32 -10.70
N MET A 29 -3.95 5.32 -11.49
CA MET A 29 -4.63 4.01 -11.58
C MET A 29 -4.70 3.27 -10.23
N PHE A 30 -3.61 3.29 -9.46
CA PHE A 30 -3.63 2.70 -8.12
C PHE A 30 -4.64 3.39 -7.19
N MET A 31 -4.74 4.73 -7.27
CA MET A 31 -5.63 5.51 -6.43
C MET A 31 -7.12 5.31 -6.76
N GLU A 32 -7.46 4.94 -8.00
CA GLU A 32 -8.84 4.60 -8.40
C GLU A 32 -9.40 3.43 -7.58
N ASP A 33 -8.57 2.43 -7.31
CA ASP A 33 -8.94 1.21 -6.57
C ASP A 33 -8.51 1.22 -5.10
N CYS A 34 -7.74 2.21 -4.67
CA CYS A 34 -7.14 2.23 -3.32
C CYS A 34 -8.21 2.22 -2.22
N ASP A 35 -9.19 3.13 -2.30
CA ASP A 35 -10.24 3.27 -1.29
C ASP A 35 -11.17 2.05 -1.25
N SER A 36 -11.47 1.44 -2.40
CA SER A 36 -12.31 0.23 -2.49
C SER A 36 -11.59 -0.99 -1.91
N ASN A 37 -10.28 -1.14 -2.16
CA ASN A 37 -9.47 -2.20 -1.57
C ASN A 37 -9.30 -2.03 -0.06
N LEU A 38 -9.11 -0.80 0.45
CA LEU A 38 -9.09 -0.53 1.89
C LEU A 38 -10.44 -0.89 2.55
N ALA A 39 -11.55 -0.56 1.90
CA ALA A 39 -12.88 -0.94 2.38
C ALA A 39 -13.05 -2.47 2.40
N LEU A 40 -12.56 -3.19 1.39
CA LEU A 40 -12.58 -4.66 1.35
C LEU A 40 -11.77 -5.29 2.47
N ILE A 41 -10.57 -4.76 2.78
CA ILE A 41 -9.76 -5.22 3.91
C ILE A 41 -10.52 -5.02 5.23
N ARG A 42 -11.11 -3.83 5.45
CA ARG A 42 -11.92 -3.54 6.64
C ARG A 42 -13.13 -4.46 6.74
N GLN A 43 -13.78 -4.75 5.61
CA GLN A 43 -14.89 -5.70 5.54
C GLN A 43 -14.42 -7.11 5.95
N GLY A 44 -13.29 -7.57 5.39
CA GLY A 44 -12.69 -8.86 5.72
C GLY A 44 -12.39 -8.98 7.22
N VAL A 45 -11.86 -7.92 7.84
CA VAL A 45 -11.66 -7.86 9.30
C VAL A 45 -12.98 -7.97 10.05
N ALA A 46 -14.01 -7.22 9.66
CA ALA A 46 -15.32 -7.22 10.32
C ALA A 46 -16.04 -8.58 10.20
N SER A 47 -15.89 -9.26 9.05
CA SER A 47 -16.47 -10.59 8.81
C SER A 47 -15.56 -11.75 9.21
N LYS A 48 -14.33 -11.48 9.67
CA LYS A 48 -13.28 -12.47 9.94
C LYS A 48 -12.98 -13.36 8.73
N ASP A 49 -13.08 -12.79 7.53
CA ASP A 49 -12.80 -13.48 6.28
C ASP A 49 -11.32 -13.36 5.94
N GLN A 50 -10.56 -14.39 6.33
CA GLN A 50 -9.12 -14.49 6.14
C GLN A 50 -8.71 -14.42 4.66
N GLU A 51 -9.50 -15.02 3.77
CA GLU A 51 -9.18 -15.06 2.34
C GLU A 51 -9.29 -13.66 1.73
N ILE A 52 -10.35 -12.91 2.08
CA ILE A 52 -10.50 -11.52 1.63
C ILE A 52 -9.33 -10.67 2.14
N ILE A 53 -8.99 -10.77 3.42
CA ILE A 53 -7.88 -9.99 4.02
C ILE A 53 -6.56 -10.30 3.30
N GLU A 54 -6.19 -11.59 3.19
CA GLU A 54 -4.94 -12.01 2.58
C GLU A 54 -4.83 -11.53 1.14
N ARG A 55 -5.85 -11.84 0.32
CA ARG A 55 -5.78 -11.58 -1.13
C ARG A 55 -5.78 -10.09 -1.45
N THR A 56 -6.64 -9.31 -0.78
CA THR A 56 -6.69 -7.86 -1.02
C THR A 56 -5.40 -7.19 -0.53
N ALA A 57 -4.88 -7.58 0.64
CA ALA A 57 -3.62 -7.05 1.14
C ALA A 57 -2.42 -7.42 0.24
N HIS A 58 -2.37 -8.64 -0.30
CA HIS A 58 -1.34 -9.07 -1.23
C HIS A 58 -1.32 -8.23 -2.52
N SER A 59 -2.49 -7.96 -3.09
CA SER A 59 -2.63 -7.09 -4.27
C SER A 59 -2.17 -5.67 -3.96
N MET A 60 -2.63 -5.09 -2.85
CA MET A 60 -2.24 -3.74 -2.42
C MET A 60 -0.74 -3.62 -2.16
N LYS A 61 -0.14 -4.62 -1.49
CA LYS A 61 1.31 -4.72 -1.25
C LYS A 61 2.10 -4.63 -2.56
N SER A 62 1.67 -5.39 -3.57
CA SER A 62 2.34 -5.46 -4.87
C SER A 62 2.24 -4.11 -5.60
N ALA A 63 1.05 -3.53 -5.63
CA ALA A 63 0.81 -2.25 -6.29
C ALA A 63 1.63 -1.11 -5.65
N VAL A 64 1.55 -0.96 -4.33
CA VAL A 64 2.25 0.12 -3.62
C VAL A 64 3.77 -0.06 -3.64
N GLY A 65 4.25 -1.32 -3.66
CA GLY A 65 5.67 -1.62 -3.81
C GLY A 65 6.22 -1.19 -5.17
N ASN A 66 5.48 -1.42 -6.25
CA ASN A 66 5.88 -0.99 -7.60
C ASN A 66 5.98 0.54 -7.71
N LEU A 67 5.19 1.27 -6.92
CA LEU A 67 5.18 2.74 -6.87
C LEU A 67 6.18 3.31 -5.85
N GLY A 68 7.02 2.48 -5.21
CA GLY A 68 8.02 2.90 -4.23
C GLY A 68 7.48 3.24 -2.85
N GLY A 69 6.22 2.92 -2.53
CA GLY A 69 5.63 3.16 -1.21
C GLY A 69 6.06 2.11 -0.18
N MET A 70 7.33 2.14 0.23
CA MET A 70 7.96 1.01 0.95
C MET A 70 7.41 0.78 2.37
N LYS A 71 7.03 1.83 3.10
CA LYS A 71 6.35 1.64 4.40
C LYS A 71 4.95 1.06 4.24
N ALA A 72 4.18 1.56 3.28
CA ALA A 72 2.86 1.03 2.96
C ALA A 72 2.95 -0.43 2.47
N HIS A 73 3.99 -0.78 1.72
CA HIS A 73 4.28 -2.17 1.32
C HIS A 73 4.49 -3.07 2.55
N ALA A 74 5.33 -2.64 3.50
CA ALA A 74 5.58 -3.39 4.72
C ALA A 74 4.31 -3.55 5.58
N ALA A 75 3.49 -2.49 5.67
CA ALA A 75 2.22 -2.54 6.39
C ALA A 75 1.19 -3.44 5.70
N ALA A 76 1.07 -3.38 4.37
CA ALA A 76 0.23 -4.30 3.60
C ALA A 76 0.66 -5.77 3.79
N TYR A 77 1.97 -6.03 3.85
CA TYR A 77 2.49 -7.36 4.14
C TYR A 77 2.11 -7.84 5.54
N ALA A 78 2.10 -6.95 6.54
CA ALA A 78 1.62 -7.30 7.88
C ALA A 78 0.12 -7.67 7.88
N VAL A 79 -0.71 -6.96 7.11
CA VAL A 79 -2.13 -7.31 6.92
C VAL A 79 -2.27 -8.67 6.22
N GLU A 80 -1.49 -8.92 5.15
CA GLU A 80 -1.46 -10.21 4.44
C GLU A 80 -1.12 -11.37 5.38
N CYS A 81 -0.06 -11.22 6.19
CA CYS A 81 0.34 -12.21 7.18
C CYS A 81 -0.74 -12.44 8.23
N ALA A 82 -1.35 -11.37 8.77
CA ALA A 82 -2.42 -11.51 9.75
C ALA A 82 -3.62 -12.28 9.16
N GLY A 83 -4.04 -11.96 7.93
CA GLY A 83 -5.07 -12.68 7.20
C GLY A 83 -4.72 -14.16 7.07
N ARG A 84 -3.53 -14.47 6.55
CA ARG A 84 -3.03 -15.84 6.34
C ARG A 84 -2.95 -16.67 7.63
N GLU A 85 -2.53 -16.06 8.73
CA GLU A 85 -2.36 -16.73 10.01
C GLU A 85 -3.66 -16.81 10.83
N GLY A 86 -4.71 -16.10 10.42
CA GLY A 86 -5.95 -16.00 11.18
C GLY A 86 -5.79 -15.26 12.51
N ASN A 87 -4.80 -14.36 12.63
CA ASN A 87 -4.49 -13.67 13.87
C ASN A 87 -5.42 -12.48 14.12
N GLU A 88 -6.64 -12.77 14.56
CA GLU A 88 -7.68 -11.76 14.78
C GLU A 88 -7.30 -10.67 15.79
N GLU A 89 -6.43 -10.98 16.77
CA GLU A 89 -6.00 -10.05 17.82
C GLU A 89 -5.27 -8.84 17.25
N VAL A 90 -4.62 -8.98 16.10
CA VAL A 90 -3.80 -7.93 15.48
C VAL A 90 -4.49 -7.24 14.31
N TYR A 91 -5.65 -7.73 13.83
CA TYR A 91 -6.30 -7.22 12.61
C TYR A 91 -6.49 -5.71 12.63
N GLN A 92 -7.08 -5.18 13.70
CA GLN A 92 -7.36 -3.76 13.79
C GLN A 92 -6.05 -2.95 13.76
N SER A 93 -5.03 -3.36 14.51
CA SER A 93 -3.78 -2.59 14.61
C SER A 93 -2.99 -2.60 13.31
N VAL A 94 -2.91 -3.73 12.59
CA VAL A 94 -2.19 -3.79 11.30
C VAL A 94 -2.92 -3.02 10.21
N VAL A 95 -4.26 -3.01 10.22
CA VAL A 95 -5.06 -2.22 9.27
C VAL A 95 -4.93 -0.73 9.55
N ASP A 96 -4.98 -0.29 10.81
CA ASP A 96 -4.81 1.12 11.17
C ASP A 96 -3.42 1.65 10.76
N VAL A 97 -2.38 0.83 10.94
CA VAL A 97 -1.03 1.14 10.45
C VAL A 97 -1.01 1.22 8.93
N PHE A 98 -1.62 0.26 8.24
CA PHE A 98 -1.66 0.26 6.78
C PHE A 98 -2.39 1.48 6.21
N ASP A 99 -3.53 1.87 6.78
CA ASP A 99 -4.24 3.10 6.42
C ASP A 99 -3.34 4.33 6.56
N SER A 100 -2.67 4.47 7.71
CA SER A 100 -1.79 5.59 7.99
C SER A 100 -0.64 5.69 6.98
N GLU A 101 -0.01 4.55 6.66
CA GLU A 101 1.11 4.52 5.71
C GLU A 101 0.65 4.77 4.26
N ILE A 102 -0.57 4.35 3.87
CA ILE A 102 -1.16 4.72 2.58
C ILE A 102 -1.40 6.23 2.49
N GLN A 103 -1.93 6.86 3.55
CA GLN A 103 -2.12 8.31 3.56
C GLN A 103 -0.78 9.07 3.51
N ALA A 104 0.24 8.59 4.24
CA ALA A 104 1.58 9.17 4.20
C ALA A 104 2.20 9.06 2.80
N PHE A 105 2.07 7.88 2.16
CA PHE A 105 2.54 7.65 0.80
C PHE A 105 1.83 8.56 -0.20
N LYS A 106 0.49 8.64 -0.15
CA LYS A 106 -0.32 9.55 -0.98
C LYS A 106 0.15 10.99 -0.84
N GLN A 107 0.35 11.46 0.40
CA GLN A 107 0.82 12.82 0.65
C GLN A 107 2.22 13.07 0.09
N ALA A 108 3.14 12.11 0.22
CA ALA A 108 4.49 12.21 -0.33
C ALA A 108 4.48 12.24 -1.87
N PHE A 109 3.66 11.40 -2.49
CA PHE A 109 3.51 11.35 -3.95
C PHE A 109 2.90 12.66 -4.50
N GLU A 110 1.87 13.20 -3.84
CA GLU A 110 1.28 14.49 -4.21
C GLU A 110 2.25 15.67 -4.09
N GLN A 111 3.23 15.60 -3.19
CA GLN A 111 4.30 16.60 -3.13
C GLN A 111 5.24 16.47 -4.32
N TYR A 112 5.62 15.24 -4.69
CA TYR A 112 6.40 14.97 -5.88
C TYR A 112 5.69 15.44 -7.16
N ARG A 113 4.40 15.12 -7.32
CA ARG A 113 3.57 15.54 -8.48
C ARG A 113 3.55 17.06 -8.69
N LYS A 114 3.66 17.85 -7.62
CA LYS A 114 3.71 19.32 -7.70
C LYS A 114 5.08 19.87 -8.09
N SER A 115 6.12 19.02 -8.07
CA SER A 115 7.51 19.38 -8.35
C SER A 115 7.96 19.04 -9.77
N VAL A 116 7.14 18.31 -10.52
CA VAL A 116 7.30 17.96 -11.93
C VAL A 116 6.34 18.78 -12.79
#